data_AF-A0A847V4N3-F1
#
_entry.id   AF-A0A847V4N3-F1
#
_cell.length_a   1.000
_cell.length_b   1.000
_cell.length_c   1.000
_cell.angle_alpha   90.00
_cell.angle_beta   90.00
_cell.angle_gamma   90.00
#
_symmetry.space_group_name_H-M   'P 1'
#
loop_
_entity.id
_entity.type
_entity.pdbx_description
1 polymer ?
#
loop_
_entity_poly.entity_id
_entity_poly.type
_entity_poly.pdbx_seq_one_letter_code
_entity_poly.pdbx_strand_id
1 'polypeptide(L)' 'MAKLAPLDLLAIVLVIVGGLNWGLYAFGYNLVSILLGGVPVLERIVYVVVALAAIYLAILTPKLSK' A
#
# COMPACT_ATOMS: atom_id res chain seq x y z
N MET A 1 16.57 4.09 19.66
CA MET A 1 15.93 3.79 18.37
C MET A 1 14.56 3.18 18.66
N ALA A 2 13.47 3.87 18.31
CA ALA A 2 12.14 3.33 18.49
C ALA A 2 11.96 2.11 17.56
N LYS A 3 11.45 0.99 18.09
CA LYS A 3 11.17 -0.21 17.28
C LYS A 3 9.86 -0.03 16.51
N LEU A 4 9.89 -0.27 15.21
CA LEU A 4 8.71 -0.37 14.36
C LEU A 4 7.83 -1.51 14.86
N ALA A 5 6.54 -1.24 15.03
CA ALA A 5 5.57 -2.30 15.29
C ALA A 5 5.34 -3.12 14.02
N PRO A 6 4.87 -4.37 14.13
CA PRO A 6 4.50 -5.18 12.98
C PRO A 6 3.50 -4.48 12.05
N LEU A 7 2.58 -3.68 12.60
CA LEU A 7 1.61 -2.89 11.83
C LEU A 7 2.29 -1.76 11.03
N ASP A 8 3.32 -1.11 11.60
CA ASP A 8 4.10 -0.08 10.90
C ASP A 8 4.81 -0.69 9.68
N LEU A 9 5.43 -1.86 9.86
CA LEU A 9 6.08 -2.61 8.78
C LEU A 9 5.08 -3.04 7.71
N LEU A 10 3.92 -3.56 8.10
CA LEU A 10 2.87 -3.95 7.17
C LEU A 10 2.40 -2.74 6.34
N ALA A 11 2.15 -1.61 6.98
CA ALA A 11 1.73 -0.39 6.30
C ALA A 11 2.82 0.11 5.33
N ILE A 12 4.10 0.07 5.71
CA ILE A 12 5.22 0.41 4.83
C ILE A 12 5.23 -0.49 3.59
N VAL A 13 5.14 -1.81 3.78
CA VAL A 13 5.12 -2.76 2.65
C VAL A 13 3.94 -2.50 1.72
N LEU A 14 2.73 -2.31 2.26
CA LEU A 14 1.53 -2.04 1.47
C LEU A 14 1.66 -0.74 0.66
N VAL A 15 2.20 0.33 1.24
CA VAL A 15 2.40 1.60 0.55
C VAL A 15 3.47 1.48 -0.54
N ILE A 16 4.57 0.76 -0.28
CA ILE A 16 5.61 0.52 -1.29
C ILE A 16 5.02 -0.27 -2.47
N VAL A 17 4.36 -1.39 -2.20
CA VAL A 17 3.74 -2.22 -3.24
C VAL A 17 2.67 -1.44 -4.02
N GLY A 18 1.85 -0.65 -3.31
CA GLY A 18 0.85 0.21 -3.92
C GLY A 18 1.43 1.29 -4.83
N GLY A 19 2.50 1.96 -4.38
CA GLY A 19 3.23 2.95 -5.16
C GLY A 19 3.88 2.35 -6.41
N LEU A 20 4.47 1.16 -6.30
CA LEU A 20 5.01 0.42 -7.44
C LEU A 20 3.90 0.04 -8.43
N ASN A 21 2.75 -0.43 -7.95
CA ASN A 21 1.61 -0.73 -8.82
C ASN A 21 1.10 0.53 -9.55
N TRP A 22 1.03 1.67 -8.89
CA TRP A 22 0.68 2.94 -9.55
C TRP A 22 1.70 3.36 -10.61
N GLY A 23 2.99 3.20 -10.33
CA GLY A 23 4.05 3.43 -11.31
C GLY A 23 3.87 2.56 -12.55
N LEU A 24 3.62 1.26 -12.36
CA LEU A 24 3.36 0.32 -13.46
C LEU A 24 2.05 0.59 -14.18
N TYR A 25 1.02 1.03 -13.46
CA TYR A 25 -0.27 1.39 -14.03
C TYR A 25 -0.15 2.53 -15.05
N ALA A 26 0.77 3.49 -14.81
CA ALA A 26 1.08 4.55 -15.76
C ALA A 26 1.68 4.04 -17.09
N PHE A 27 2.28 2.84 -17.08
CA PHE A 27 2.77 2.14 -18.28
C PHE A 27 1.76 1.13 -18.84
N GLY A 28 0.53 1.12 -18.33
CA GLY A 28 -0.53 0.18 -18.75
C GLY A 28 -0.47 -1.20 -18.06
N TYR A 29 0.38 -1.39 -17.05
CA TYR A 29 0.50 -2.65 -16.31
C TYR A 29 -0.13 -2.55 -14.92
N ASN A 30 -1.22 -3.28 -14.69
CA ASN A 30 -1.86 -3.37 -13.38
C ASN A 30 -1.45 -4.68 -12.69
N LEU A 31 -0.46 -4.62 -11.78
CA LEU A 31 -0.01 -5.79 -11.01
C LEU A 31 -1.15 -6.43 -10.23
N VAL A 32 -2.01 -5.62 -9.62
CA VAL A 32 -3.15 -6.13 -8.84
C VAL A 32 -4.09 -6.90 -9.74
N SER A 33 -4.37 -6.39 -10.94
CA SER A 33 -5.17 -7.08 -11.96
C SER A 33 -4.53 -8.40 -12.40
N ILE A 34 -3.22 -8.39 -12.67
CA ILE A 34 -2.46 -9.58 -13.10
C ILE A 34 -2.49 -10.67 -12.02
N LEU A 35 -2.34 -10.29 -10.74
CA LEU A 35 -2.31 -11.25 -9.63
C LEU A 35 -3.71 -11.74 -9.22
N LEU A 36 -4.73 -10.91 -9.34
CA LEU A 36 -6.10 -11.20 -8.88
C LEU A 36 -7.07 -11.53 -10.02
N GLY A 37 -6.56 -11.72 -11.25
CA GLY A 37 -7.35 -12.16 -12.40
C GLY A 37 -8.30 -11.10 -12.97
N GLY A 38 -8.04 -9.80 -12.74
CA GLY A 38 -8.80 -8.70 -13.34
C GLY A 38 -10.20 -8.48 -12.80
N VAL A 39 -10.47 -8.90 -11.56
CA VAL A 39 -11.77 -8.69 -10.91
C VAL A 39 -11.85 -7.26 -10.36
N PRO A 40 -12.69 -6.36 -10.91
CA PRO A 40 -12.65 -4.93 -10.56
C PRO A 40 -12.94 -4.64 -9.08
N VAL A 41 -13.77 -5.45 -8.44
CA VAL A 41 -14.11 -5.30 -7.02
C VAL A 41 -12.92 -5.60 -6.12
N LEU A 42 -12.15 -6.65 -6.44
CA LEU A 42 -10.96 -7.01 -5.66
C LEU A 42 -9.86 -5.95 -5.80
N GLU A 43 -9.66 -5.43 -7.01
CA GLU A 43 -8.70 -4.34 -7.25
C GLU A 43 -9.03 -3.11 -6.40
N ARG A 44 -10.31 -2.70 -6.36
CA ARG A 44 -10.76 -1.58 -5.52
C ARG A 44 -10.49 -1.81 -4.04
N ILE A 45 -10.73 -3.02 -3.53
CA ILE A 45 -10.44 -3.36 -2.14
C ILE A 45 -8.95 -3.18 -1.84
N VAL A 46 -8.06 -3.68 -2.71
CA VAL A 46 -6.62 -3.52 -2.56
C VAL A 46 -6.23 -2.04 -2.54
N TYR A 47 -6.79 -1.23 -3.44
CA TYR A 47 -6.51 0.21 -3.49
C TYR A 47 -6.99 0.96 -2.24
N VAL A 48 -8.15 0.58 -1.68
CA VAL A 48 -8.61 1.13 -0.40
C VAL A 48 -7.67 0.74 0.74
N VAL A 49 -7.23 -0.52 0.81
CA VAL A 49 -6.29 -0.97 1.85
C VAL A 49 -4.94 -0.26 1.74
N VAL A 50 -4.41 -0.07 0.54
CA VAL A 50 -3.18 0.71 0.30
C VAL A 50 -3.37 2.17 0.73
N ALA A 51 -4.49 2.79 0.40
CA ALA A 51 -4.79 4.16 0.80
C ALA A 51 -4.88 4.31 2.33
N LEU A 52 -5.53 3.36 3.02
CA LEU A 52 -5.57 3.33 4.48
C LEU A 52 -4.18 3.15 5.10
N ALA A 53 -3.32 2.31 4.52
CA ALA A 53 -1.94 2.16 4.95
C ALA A 53 -1.14 3.46 4.79
N ALA A 54 -1.35 4.21 3.70
CA ALA A 54 -0.72 5.51 3.50
C ALA A 54 -1.16 6.54 4.55
N ILE A 55 -2.47 6.61 4.83
CA ILE A 55 -3.03 7.48 5.88
C ILE A 55 -2.47 7.11 7.26
N TYR A 56 -2.36 5.81 7.55
CA TYR A 56 -1.78 5.32 8.80
C TYR A 56 -0.35 5.83 8.98
N LEU A 57 0.52 5.67 7.98
CA LEU A 57 1.90 6.15 8.05
C LEU A 57 1.99 7.67 8.14
N ALA A 58 1.13 8.39 7.43
CA ALA A 58 1.17 9.85 7.36
C ALA A 58 0.72 10.53 8.67
N ILE A 59 -0.24 9.93 9.39
CA ILE A 59 -0.91 10.60 10.51
C ILE A 59 -0.79 9.80 11.82
N LEU A 60 -0.92 8.48 11.77
CA LEU A 60 -1.04 7.63 12.95
C LEU A 60 0.28 7.04 13.46
N THR A 61 1.37 7.11 12.69
CA THR A 61 2.67 6.54 13.08
C THR A 61 3.65 7.60 13.62
N PRO A 62 3.60 7.98 14.91
CA PRO A 62 4.53 8.96 15.51
C PRO A 62 5.98 8.46 15.60
N LYS A 63 6.20 7.16 15.34
CA LYS A 63 7.52 6.52 15.38
C LYS A 63 8.37 6.79 14.14
N LEU A 64 7.78 7.19 13.01
CA LEU A 64 8.56 7.48 11.80
C LEU A 64 9.31 8.82 11.89
N SER A 65 8.85 9.74 12.73
CA SER A 65 9.40 11.10 12.85
C SER A 65 10.37 11.29 14.03
N LYS A 66 10.58 10.26 14.86
CA LYS A 66 11.46 10.30 16.04
C LYS A 66 12.62 9.34 15.88
#